data_AF-A0A0F2TAC8-F1
#
_entry.id   AF-A0A0F2TAC8-F1
#
_cell.length_a   1.000
_cell.length_b   1.000
_cell.length_c   1.000
_cell.angle_alpha   90.00
_cell.angle_beta   90.00
_cell.angle_gamma   90.00
#
_symmetry.space_group_name_H-M   'P 1'
#
loop_
_entity.id
_entity.type
_entity.pdbx_description
1 polymer ?
#
loop_
_entity_poly.entity_id
_entity_poly.type
_entity_poly.pdbx_seq_one_letter_code
_entity_poly.pdbx_strand_id
1 'polypeptide(L)'
;MSAVLAGISGLMAPTLFPSLDHALPVLWENVRDLPVREAHRDLIRLCIGPAGGEGVANCLARHGSWSITLYIGSMTSWTAHPITISTHRP
;
A
#
# COMPACT_ATOMS: atom_id res chain seq x y z
N MET A 1 -2.82 -18.30 -4.81
CA MET A 1 -2.70 -16.83 -4.90
C MET A 1 -1.44 -16.49 -5.67
N SER A 2 -1.49 -15.47 -6.52
CA SER A 2 -0.35 -15.08 -7.36
C SER A 2 0.63 -14.20 -6.58
N ALA A 3 1.92 -14.28 -6.94
CA ALA A 3 2.93 -13.36 -6.45
C ALA A 3 2.59 -11.92 -6.83
N VAL A 4 2.93 -10.98 -5.95
CA VAL A 4 2.71 -9.55 -6.15
C VAL A 4 4.01 -8.78 -5.98
N LEU A 5 4.20 -7.75 -6.81
CA LEU A 5 5.24 -6.75 -6.61
C LEU A 5 4.61 -5.59 -5.85
N ALA A 6 5.17 -5.23 -4.69
CA ALA A 6 4.63 -4.17 -3.85
C ALA A 6 5.73 -3.24 -3.33
N GLY A 7 5.43 -1.95 -3.16
CA GLY A 7 6.40 -0.97 -2.66
C GLY A 7 5.77 0.38 -2.32
N ILE A 8 6.59 1.25 -1.73
CA ILE A 8 6.22 2.61 -1.33
C ILE A 8 7.32 3.56 -1.80
N SER A 9 7.00 4.42 -2.77
CA SER A 9 8.01 5.32 -3.35
C SER A 9 8.67 6.18 -2.27
N GLY A 10 10.00 6.13 -2.19
CA GLY A 10 10.79 6.88 -1.21
C GLY A 10 10.79 6.32 0.22
N LEU A 11 10.08 5.23 0.51
CA LEU A 11 10.08 4.57 1.83
C LEU A 11 10.47 3.10 1.77
N MET A 12 9.99 2.37 0.76
CA MET A 12 10.20 0.94 0.59
C MET A 12 10.38 0.62 -0.89
N ALA A 13 11.51 0.03 -1.25
CA ALA A 13 11.78 -0.41 -2.61
C ALA A 13 10.74 -1.47 -3.08
N PRO A 14 10.38 -1.50 -4.37
CA PRO A 14 9.52 -2.54 -4.91
C PRO A 14 10.08 -3.93 -4.59
N THR A 15 9.27 -4.76 -3.93
CA THR A 15 9.65 -6.06 -3.38
C THR A 15 8.65 -7.11 -3.83
N LEU A 16 9.15 -8.28 -4.24
CA LEU A 16 8.31 -9.39 -4.67
C LEU A 16 7.84 -10.20 -3.44
N PHE A 17 6.53 -10.41 -3.33
CA PHE A 17 5.90 -11.18 -2.26
C PHE A 17 5.21 -12.43 -2.80
N PRO A 18 5.17 -13.55 -2.05
CA PRO A 18 4.48 -14.76 -2.47
C PRO A 18 2.96 -14.58 -2.70
N SER A 19 2.33 -13.67 -1.97
CA SER A 19 0.92 -13.30 -2.16
C SER A 19 0.63 -11.92 -1.59
N LEU A 20 -0.58 -11.42 -1.84
CA LEU A 20 -1.09 -10.19 -1.22
C LEU A 20 -1.03 -10.25 0.31
N ASP A 21 -1.44 -11.38 0.91
CA ASP A 21 -1.44 -11.57 2.37
C ASP A 21 -0.04 -11.46 3.00
N HIS A 22 1.01 -11.74 2.23
CA HIS A 22 2.39 -11.53 2.67
C HIS A 22 2.84 -10.06 2.51
N ALA A 23 2.32 -9.36 1.50
CA ALA A 23 2.69 -7.98 1.21
C ALA A 23 2.03 -6.98 2.17
N LEU A 24 0.74 -7.15 2.48
CA LEU A 24 -0.03 -6.17 3.26
C LEU A 24 0.56 -5.87 4.65
N PRO A 25 0.95 -6.87 5.47
CA PRO A 25 1.55 -6.59 6.77
C PRO A 25 2.84 -5.78 6.65
N VAL A 26 3.69 -6.08 5.67
CA VAL A 26 4.95 -5.35 5.46
C VAL A 26 4.70 -3.90 5.04
N LEU A 27 3.76 -3.67 4.12
CA LEU A 27 3.38 -2.30 3.74
C LEU A 27 2.80 -1.53 4.94
N TRP A 28 1.95 -2.18 5.74
CA TRP A 28 1.36 -1.57 6.93
C TRP A 28 2.41 -1.16 7.97
N GLU A 29 3.37 -2.04 8.26
CA GLU A 29 4.45 -1.74 9.21
C GLU A 29 5.29 -0.53 8.79
N ASN A 30 5.47 -0.31 7.49
CA ASN A 30 6.21 0.86 6.98
C ASN A 30 5.44 2.17 7.15
N VAL A 31 4.11 2.14 7.33
CA VAL A 31 3.29 3.36 7.31
C VAL A 31 2.55 3.66 8.60
N ARG A 32 2.35 2.67 9.48
CA ARG A 32 1.48 2.79 10.66
C ARG A 32 1.92 3.88 11.65
N ASP A 33 3.21 4.19 11.73
CA ASP A 33 3.77 5.15 12.70
C ASP A 33 4.15 6.49 12.06
N LEU A 34 3.86 6.66 10.76
CA LEU A 34 4.22 7.89 10.03
C LEU A 34 3.31 9.07 10.43
N PRO A 35 3.84 10.31 10.34
CA PRO A 35 3.06 11.52 10.60
C PRO A 35 2.11 11.81 9.43
N VAL A 36 0.96 11.13 9.47
CA VAL A 36 -0.13 11.23 8.50
C VAL A 36 -1.39 11.78 9.17
N ARG A 37 -2.21 12.51 8.41
CA ARG A 37 -3.51 13.00 8.89
C ARG A 37 -4.43 11.84 9.25
N GLU A 38 -5.26 12.02 10.28
CA GLU A 38 -6.17 10.99 10.80
C GLU A 38 -7.08 10.38 9.72
N ALA A 39 -7.80 11.22 8.96
CA ALA A 39 -8.65 10.72 7.86
C ALA A 39 -7.88 9.93 6.79
N HIS A 40 -6.60 10.28 6.56
CA HIS A 40 -5.75 9.56 5.62
C HIS A 40 -5.22 8.25 6.23
N ARG A 41 -4.93 8.24 7.53
CA ARG A 41 -4.57 7.05 8.31
C ARG A 41 -5.66 5.99 8.24
N ASP A 42 -6.92 6.40 8.41
CA ASP A 42 -8.07 5.50 8.35
C ASP A 42 -8.23 4.86 6.97
N LEU A 43 -8.08 5.67 5.91
CA LEU A 43 -8.10 5.17 4.54
C LEU A 43 -6.98 4.14 4.29
N ILE A 44 -5.75 4.43 4.70
CA ILE A 44 -4.62 3.50 4.57
C ILE A 44 -4.89 2.21 5.37
N ARG A 45 -5.40 2.33 6.60
CA ARG A 45 -5.74 1.19 7.45
C ARG A 45 -6.81 0.31 6.80
N LEU A 46 -7.83 0.90 6.18
CA LEU A 46 -8.87 0.16 5.44
C LEU A 46 -8.30 -0.56 4.21
N CYS A 47 -7.35 0.06 3.50
CA CYS A 47 -6.78 -0.54 2.31
C CYS A 47 -5.78 -1.66 2.63
N ILE A 48 -4.83 -1.41 3.53
CA ILE A 48 -3.66 -2.28 3.73
C ILE A 48 -3.38 -2.65 5.19
N GLY A 49 -4.18 -2.19 6.14
CA GLY A 49 -4.05 -2.52 7.56
C GLY A 49 -4.66 -3.89 7.92
N PRO A 50 -4.70 -4.23 9.22
CA PRO A 50 -5.30 -5.47 9.71
C PRO A 50 -6.75 -5.61 9.25
N ALA A 51 -7.10 -6.78 8.70
CA ALA A 51 -8.40 -7.08 8.07
C ALA A 51 -8.76 -6.24 6.83
N GLY A 52 -7.81 -5.47 6.28
CA GLY A 52 -7.93 -4.83 4.97
C GLY A 52 -7.63 -5.79 3.81
N GLY A 53 -7.45 -5.25 2.61
CA GLY A 53 -6.96 -6.02 1.45
C GLY A 53 -8.01 -6.58 0.49
N GLU A 54 -9.28 -6.73 0.89
CA GLU A 54 -10.33 -7.22 -0.02
C GLU A 54 -10.51 -6.28 -1.23
N GLY A 55 -10.57 -4.96 -0.99
CA GLY A 55 -10.62 -3.96 -2.05
C GLY A 55 -9.39 -4.01 -2.96
N VAL A 56 -8.21 -4.23 -2.38
CA VAL A 56 -6.95 -4.38 -3.13
C VAL A 56 -7.00 -5.63 -4.01
N ALA A 57 -7.42 -6.76 -3.46
CA ALA A 57 -7.57 -8.02 -4.18
C ALA A 57 -8.54 -7.88 -5.37
N ASN A 58 -9.66 -7.20 -5.16
CA ASN A 58 -10.64 -6.92 -6.21
C ASN A 58 -10.05 -6.05 -7.34
N CYS A 59 -9.29 -5.01 -7.00
CA CYS A 59 -8.58 -4.19 -8.00
C CYS A 59 -7.52 -5.01 -8.77
N LEU A 60 -6.73 -5.83 -8.08
CA LEU A 60 -5.73 -6.69 -8.70
C LEU A 60 -6.35 -7.72 -9.64
N ALA A 61 -7.48 -8.32 -9.27
CA ALA A 61 -8.19 -9.28 -10.11
C ALA A 61 -8.70 -8.66 -11.41
N ARG A 62 -9.17 -7.41 -11.37
CA ARG A 62 -9.74 -6.71 -12.53
C ARG A 62 -8.70 -6.03 -13.41
N HIS A 63 -7.69 -5.41 -12.80
CA HIS A 63 -6.78 -4.48 -13.47
C HIS A 63 -5.30 -4.89 -13.38
N GLY A 64 -4.98 -5.93 -12.62
CA GLY A 64 -3.59 -6.37 -12.37
C GLY A 64 -2.77 -5.40 -11.52
N SER A 65 -3.35 -4.28 -11.08
CA SER A 65 -2.66 -3.26 -10.30
C SER A 65 -3.62 -2.54 -9.36
N TRP A 66 -3.04 -2.00 -8.29
CA TRP A 66 -3.67 -1.14 -7.31
C TRP A 66 -2.66 -0.10 -6.84
N SER A 67 -3.11 1.13 -6.59
CA SER A 67 -2.25 2.15 -5.99
C SER A 67 -3.04 3.15 -5.15
N ILE A 68 -2.37 3.73 -4.16
CA ILE A 68 -2.84 4.88 -3.39
C ILE A 68 -1.65 5.80 -3.11
N THR A 69 -1.88 7.11 -3.01
CA THR A 69 -0.83 8.04 -2.60
C THR A 69 -0.93 8.32 -1.12
N LEU A 70 0.11 7.95 -0.39
CA LEU A 70 0.31 8.33 1.01
C LEU A 70 0.93 9.74 1.08
N TYR A 71 0.33 10.65 1.84
CA TYR A 71 0.90 11.98 2.10
C TYR A 71 1.46 12.06 3.52
N ILE A 72 2.77 12.30 3.64
CA ILE A 72 3.48 12.42 4.91
C ILE A 72 3.86 13.88 5.15
N GLY A 73 3.57 14.41 6.34
CA GLY A 73 3.99 15.75 6.74
C GLY A 73 2.93 16.54 7.51
N SER A 74 3.09 17.86 7.51
CA SER A 74 2.28 18.82 8.27
C SER A 74 1.30 19.59 7.36
N MET A 75 0.55 20.55 7.92
CA MET A 75 -0.39 21.38 7.15
C MET A 75 0.26 22.23 6.06
N THR A 76 1.55 22.56 6.19
CA THR A 76 2.26 23.49 5.31
C THR A 76 3.29 22.81 4.41
N SER A 77 3.61 21.54 4.67
CA SER A 77 4.54 20.75 3.87
C SER A 77 4.15 19.27 3.89
N TRP A 78 3.85 18.71 2.72
CA TRP A 78 3.62 17.28 2.55
C TRP A 78 4.49 16.71 1.43
N THR A 79 4.87 15.45 1.59
CA THR A 79 5.54 14.67 0.56
C THR A 79 4.64 13.52 0.14
N ALA A 80 4.52 13.31 -1.16
CA ALA A 80 3.71 12.24 -1.73
C ALA A 80 4.54 10.95 -1.87
N HIS A 81 3.97 9.85 -1.40
CA HIS A 81 4.56 8.51 -1.41
C HIS A 81 3.56 7.52 -2.00
N PRO A 82 3.56 7.30 -3.33
CA PRO A 82 2.75 6.25 -3.94
C PRO A 82 3.05 4.86 -3.34
N ILE A 83 2.01 4.21 -2.84
CA ILE A 83 1.98 2.79 -2.50
C ILE A 83 1.42 2.06 -3.71
N THR A 84 2.16 1.09 -4.24
CA THR A 84 1.77 0.33 -5.43
C THR A 84 1.79 -1.15 -5.14
N ILE A 85 0.80 -1.87 -5.65
CA ILE A 85 0.74 -3.33 -5.65
C ILE A 85 0.33 -3.76 -7.05
N SER A 86 1.08 -4.66 -7.67
CA SER A 86 0.74 -5.22 -8.98
C SER A 86 0.93 -6.72 -9.01
N THR A 87 0.05 -7.43 -9.70
CA THR A 87 0.34 -8.81 -10.06
C THR A 87 1.40 -8.78 -11.15
N HIS A 88 2.45 -9.59 -10.98
CA HIS A 88 3.41 -9.77 -12.05
C HIS A 88 2.70 -10.56 -13.15
N ARG A 89 2.17 -9.88 -14.17
CA ARG A 89 1.95 -10.53 -15.45
C ARG A 89 3.30 -10.52 -16.19
N PRO A 90 3.71 -11.63 -16.81
CA PRO A 90 4.79 -11.63 -17.79
C PRO A 90 4.54 -10.60 -18.88
#